data_AF-A0A2A8HMZ3-F1
#
_entry.id   AF-A0A2A8HMZ3-F1
#
_cell.length_a   1.000
_cell.length_b   1.000
_cell.length_c   1.000
_cell.angle_alpha   90.00
_cell.angle_beta   90.00
_cell.angle_gamma   90.00
#
_symmetry.space_group_name_H-M   'P 1'
#
loop_
_entity.id
_entity.type
_entity.pdbx_description
1 polymer ?
#
loop_
_entity_poly.entity_id
_entity_poly.type
_entity_poly.pdbx_seq_one_letter_code
_entity_poly.pdbx_strand_id
1 'polypeptide(L)'
;MVSAHLVVDGAFRIRNFDRVGDEEGAMIVRPTRDYVASTGMLSAMSSPRDNIHWFVPHGGPARTFDVVISGIDPEQAPYEIVAIDPVGGVIRRDGSIRAPVMSFEAASAKYDATV
;
A
#
# COMPACT_ATOMS: atom_id res chain seq x y z
N MET A 1 -8.87 7.42 -8.38
CA MET A 1 -7.80 6.65 -9.05
C MET A 1 -8.05 5.17 -8.84
N VAL A 2 -7.80 4.35 -9.85
CA VAL A 2 -7.73 2.88 -9.71
C VAL A 2 -6.38 2.42 -10.24
N SER A 3 -5.83 1.37 -9.64
CA SER A 3 -4.61 0.74 -10.13
C SER A 3 -4.65 -0.77 -10.02
N ALA A 4 -3.92 -1.42 -10.91
CA ALA A 4 -3.79 -2.85 -11.02
C ALA A 4 -2.33 -3.21 -11.25
N HIS A 5 -1.81 -4.17 -10.49
CA HIS A 5 -0.41 -4.58 -10.47
C HIS A 5 -0.37 -6.09 -10.71
N LEU A 6 0.18 -6.48 -11.87
CA LEU A 6 0.39 -7.87 -12.24
C LEU A 6 1.82 -8.27 -11.89
N VAL A 7 2.01 -9.29 -11.07
CA VAL A 7 3.36 -9.85 -10.84
C VAL A 7 3.80 -10.57 -12.11
N VAL A 8 4.90 -10.10 -12.72
CA VAL A 8 5.44 -10.67 -13.96
C VAL A 8 6.70 -11.50 -13.74
N ASP A 9 7.38 -11.31 -12.61
CA ASP A 9 8.58 -12.05 -12.23
C ASP A 9 8.78 -12.03 -10.71
N GLY A 10 9.29 -13.12 -10.13
CA GLY A 10 9.50 -13.27 -8.70
C GLY A 10 8.20 -13.35 -7.87
N ALA A 11 8.28 -12.88 -6.62
CA ALA A 11 7.14 -12.81 -5.70
C ALA A 11 7.22 -11.56 -4.82
N PHE A 12 6.06 -11.09 -4.36
CA PHE A 12 5.94 -9.97 -3.42
C PHE A 12 5.11 -10.37 -2.21
N ARG A 13 5.51 -9.93 -1.01
CA ARG A 13 4.59 -9.77 0.11
C ARG A 13 3.81 -8.48 -0.13
N ILE A 14 2.49 -8.61 -0.32
CA ILE A 14 1.58 -7.49 -0.55
C ILE A 14 0.75 -7.27 0.69
N ARG A 15 0.82 -6.05 1.23
CA ARG A 15 -0.03 -5.57 2.32
C ARG A 15 -0.94 -4.46 1.81
N ASN A 16 -2.24 -4.59 2.05
CA ASN A 16 -3.24 -3.60 1.67
C ASN A 16 -3.93 -3.03 2.91
N PHE A 17 -4.32 -1.76 2.81
CA PHE A 17 -5.06 -1.07 3.85
C PHE A 17 -6.10 -0.12 3.22
N ASP A 18 -7.16 0.13 3.98
CA ASP A 18 -8.07 1.25 3.74
C ASP A 18 -7.67 2.44 4.63
N ARG A 19 -7.60 3.65 4.06
CA ARG A 19 -7.55 4.89 4.83
C ARG A 19 -8.91 5.15 5.49
N VAL A 20 -8.92 5.29 6.82
CA VAL A 20 -10.14 5.56 7.60
C VAL A 20 -10.13 6.93 8.28
N GLY A 21 -9.00 7.64 8.26
CA GLY A 21 -8.89 9.01 8.77
C GLY A 21 -7.46 9.53 8.78
N ASP A 22 -7.29 10.74 9.29
CA ASP A 22 -6.02 11.44 9.40
C ASP A 22 -5.86 12.08 10.77
N GLU A 23 -4.63 12.13 11.25
CA GLU A 23 -4.22 12.82 12.47
C GLU A 23 -2.91 13.57 12.24
N GLU A 24 -2.52 14.44 13.16
CA GLU A 24 -1.26 15.15 13.08
C GLU A 24 -0.08 14.17 12.98
N GLY A 25 0.63 14.22 11.85
CA GLY A 25 1.78 13.37 11.54
C GLY A 25 1.46 11.89 11.32
N ALA A 26 0.19 11.50 11.17
CA ALA A 26 -0.19 10.10 10.99
C ALA A 26 -1.44 9.91 10.12
N MET A 27 -1.48 8.79 9.42
CA MET A 27 -2.68 8.31 8.75
C MET A 27 -3.30 7.17 9.56
N ILE A 28 -4.63 7.15 9.67
CA ILE A 28 -5.33 6.04 10.32
C ILE A 28 -5.75 5.07 9.24
N VAL A 29 -5.26 3.84 9.35
CA VAL A 29 -5.45 2.81 8.33
C VAL A 29 -6.02 1.52 8.91
N ARG A 30 -6.83 0.81 8.15
CA ARG A 30 -7.37 -0.49 8.51
C ARG A 30 -6.75 -1.56 7.60
N PRO A 31 -6.07 -2.59 8.13
CA PRO A 31 -5.57 -3.70 7.32
C PRO A 31 -6.71 -4.42 6.61
N THR A 32 -6.52 -4.73 5.33
CA THR A 32 -7.51 -5.46 4.52
C THR A 32 -6.97 -6.78 4.01
N ARG A 33 -5.71 -6.83 3.57
CA ARG A 33 -5.07 -8.03 3.03
C ARG A 33 -3.59 -8.07 3.41
N ASP A 34 -3.08 -9.28 3.63
CA ASP A 34 -1.65 -9.53 3.83
C ASP A 34 -1.29 -10.92 3.29
N TYR A 35 -0.66 -10.97 2.11
CA TYR A 35 -0.47 -12.22 1.35
C TYR A 35 0.79 -12.17 0.47
N VAL A 36 1.28 -13.34 0.07
CA VAL A 36 2.35 -13.44 -0.94
C VAL A 36 1.71 -13.65 -2.31
N ALA A 37 2.10 -12.84 -3.28
CA ALA A 37 1.69 -12.95 -4.68
C ALA A 37 2.88 -13.37 -5.54
N SER A 38 2.68 -14.39 -6.37
CA SER A 38 3.66 -14.89 -7.34
C SER A 38 3.30 -14.49 -8.77
N THR A 39 4.20 -14.74 -9.73
CA THR A 39 3.98 -14.52 -11.17
C THR A 39 2.59 -14.95 -11.64
N GLY A 40 1.91 -14.07 -12.38
CA GLY A 40 0.55 -14.26 -12.89
C GLY A 40 -0.56 -13.78 -11.93
N MET A 41 -0.24 -13.49 -10.67
CA MET A 41 -1.22 -12.96 -9.72
C MET A 41 -1.39 -11.44 -9.85
N LEU A 42 -2.63 -10.99 -9.66
CA LEU A 42 -3.04 -9.59 -9.76
C LEU A 42 -3.40 -9.03 -8.38
N SER A 43 -2.95 -7.80 -8.11
CA SER A 43 -3.44 -6.97 -7.01
C SER A 43 -4.06 -5.70 -7.59
N ALA A 44 -5.33 -5.43 -7.27
CA ALA A 44 -6.07 -4.27 -7.77
C ALA A 44 -6.64 -3.46 -6.61
N MET A 45 -6.65 -2.13 -6.77
CA MET A 45 -7.05 -1.18 -5.73
C MET A 45 -7.76 0.03 -6.33
N SER A 46 -8.54 0.69 -5.48
CA SER A 46 -9.30 1.89 -5.83
C SER A 46 -9.33 2.84 -4.64
N SER A 47 -9.73 4.09 -4.87
CA SER A 47 -9.83 5.05 -3.76
C SER A 47 -10.75 4.61 -2.62
N PRO A 48 -11.90 3.93 -2.86
CA PRO A 48 -12.75 3.41 -1.78
C PRO A 48 -12.27 2.10 -1.13
N ARG A 49 -11.32 1.37 -1.74
CA ARG A 49 -10.96 0.01 -1.31
C ARG A 49 -9.51 -0.32 -1.60
N ASP A 50 -8.81 -0.84 -0.59
CA ASP A 50 -7.41 -1.26 -0.68
C ASP A 50 -6.51 -0.09 -1.12
N ASN A 51 -6.89 1.14 -0.75
CA ASN A 51 -6.36 2.38 -1.32
C ASN A 51 -4.87 2.61 -0.98
N ILE A 52 -4.36 1.92 0.04
CA ILE A 52 -2.96 1.91 0.42
C ILE A 52 -2.43 0.50 0.18
N HIS A 53 -1.26 0.42 -0.42
CA HIS A 53 -0.63 -0.85 -0.76
C HIS A 53 0.89 -0.75 -0.61
N TRP A 54 1.48 -1.85 -0.15
CA TRP A 54 2.92 -2.01 -0.03
C TRP A 54 3.34 -3.33 -0.67
N PHE A 55 4.30 -3.25 -1.58
CA PHE A 55 4.85 -4.39 -2.31
C PHE A 55 6.31 -4.54 -1.89
N VAL A 56 6.60 -5.60 -1.16
CA VAL A 56 7.96 -5.93 -0.73
C VAL A 56 8.40 -7.20 -1.44
N PRO A 57 9.54 -7.22 -2.16
CA PRO A 57 10.04 -8.43 -2.78
C PRO A 57 10.19 -9.56 -1.76
N HIS A 58 9.75 -10.77 -2.10
CA HIS A 58 9.78 -11.93 -1.22
C HIS A 58 10.62 -13.04 -1.84
N GLY A 59 11.75 -13.36 -1.22
CA GLY A 59 12.63 -14.45 -1.69
C GLY A 59 13.57 -14.07 -2.84
N GLY A 60 13.66 -12.81 -3.24
CA GLY A 60 14.60 -12.34 -4.26
C GLY A 60 14.08 -11.12 -5.06
N PRO A 61 14.76 -10.75 -6.15
CA PRO A 61 14.27 -9.74 -7.08
C PRO A 61 12.89 -10.09 -7.63
N ALA A 62 12.01 -9.10 -7.75
CA ALA A 62 10.65 -9.28 -8.25
C ALA A 62 10.23 -8.05 -9.07
N ARG A 63 9.26 -8.23 -9.98
CA ARG A 63 8.80 -7.19 -10.91
C ARG A 63 7.29 -7.24 -11.09
N THR A 64 6.67 -6.07 -11.16
CA THR A 64 5.27 -5.91 -11.52
C THR A 64 5.13 -5.17 -12.86
N PHE A 65 4.01 -5.40 -13.53
CA PHE A 65 3.50 -4.56 -14.60
C PHE A 65 2.24 -3.85 -14.09
N ASP A 66 2.25 -2.52 -14.14
CA ASP A 66 1.25 -1.72 -13.45
C ASP A 66 0.42 -0.91 -14.46
N VAL A 67 -0.89 -0.87 -14.23
CA VAL A 67 -1.82 0.02 -14.93
C VAL A 67 -2.43 0.94 -13.88
N VAL A 68 -2.22 2.24 -14.04
CA VAL A 68 -2.77 3.27 -13.16
C VAL A 68 -3.67 4.19 -13.98
N ILE A 69 -4.92 4.34 -13.56
CA ILE A 69 -5.89 5.22 -14.22
C ILE A 69 -6.38 6.28 -13.23
N SER A 70 -6.15 7.53 -13.59
CA SER A 70 -6.65 8.73 -12.89
C SER A 70 -7.84 9.34 -13.64
N GLY A 71 -8.58 10.23 -12.98
CA GLY A 71 -9.68 10.98 -13.63
C GLY A 71 -10.93 10.17 -14.00
N ILE A 72 -11.09 8.94 -13.49
CA ILE A 72 -12.32 8.14 -13.69
C ILE A 72 -13.51 8.78 -12.98
N ASP A 73 -13.27 9.36 -11.80
CA ASP A 73 -14.26 10.14 -11.06
C ASP A 73 -13.86 11.62 -11.18
N PRO A 74 -14.62 12.44 -11.94
CA PRO A 74 -14.30 13.84 -12.17
C PRO A 74 -14.54 14.71 -10.93
N GLU A 75 -15.33 14.24 -9.96
CA GLU A 75 -15.59 14.96 -8.71
C GLU A 75 -14.56 14.60 -7.62
N GLN A 76 -13.75 13.57 -7.86
CA GLN A 76 -12.73 13.15 -6.91
C GLN A 76 -11.64 14.23 -6.75
N ALA A 77 -11.35 14.59 -5.51
CA ALA A 77 -10.25 15.49 -5.18
C ALA A 77 -8.90 14.96 -5.72
N PRO A 78 -7.94 15.86 -6.04
CA PRO A 78 -6.58 15.46 -6.36
C PRO A 78 -6.00 14.55 -5.29
N TYR A 79 -5.26 13.53 -5.72
CA TYR A 79 -4.57 12.62 -4.81
C TYR A 79 -3.09 12.98 -4.71
N GLU A 80 -2.54 12.76 -3.53
CA GLU A 80 -1.11 12.77 -3.29
C GLU A 80 -0.69 11.36 -2.85
N ILE A 81 0.49 10.92 -3.30
CA ILE A 81 1.07 9.68 -2.81
C ILE A 81 1.81 10.01 -1.52
N VAL A 82 1.36 9.46 -0.40
CA VAL A 82 1.93 9.68 0.93
C VAL A 82 2.49 8.36 1.44
N ALA A 83 3.78 8.36 1.82
CA ALA A 83 4.38 7.21 2.49
C ALA A 83 4.05 7.24 3.99
N ILE A 84 3.71 6.08 4.54
CA ILE A 84 3.38 5.89 5.95
C ILE A 84 4.05 4.65 6.52
N ASP A 85 4.14 4.53 7.84
CA ASP A 85 4.76 3.40 8.52
C ASP A 85 3.70 2.53 9.25
N PRO A 86 2.99 1.64 8.56
CA PRO A 86 1.98 0.79 9.20
C PRO A 86 2.60 -0.26 10.15
N VAL A 87 3.82 -0.73 9.90
CA VAL A 87 4.49 -1.72 10.76
C VAL A 87 5.00 -1.10 12.07
N GLY A 88 5.50 0.13 12.02
CA GLY A 88 5.88 0.90 13.23
C GLY A 88 4.70 1.63 13.88
N GLY A 89 3.48 1.47 13.36
CA GLY A 89 2.30 2.16 13.83
C GLY A 89 1.73 1.61 15.15
N VAL A 90 0.84 2.39 15.77
CA VAL A 90 0.15 1.98 17.00
C VAL A 90 -1.19 1.37 16.66
N ILE A 91 -1.38 0.10 17.01
CA ILE A 91 -2.67 -0.60 16.87
C ILE A 91 -3.66 -0.05 17.90
N ARG A 92 -4.85 0.33 17.43
CA ARG A 92 -5.97 0.83 18.23
C ARG A 92 -6.89 -0.30 18.65
N ARG A 93 -7.80 0.00 19.57
CA ARG A 93 -8.78 -0.97 20.12
C ARG A 93 -9.69 -1.56 19.04
N ASP A 94 -9.99 -0.81 17.99
CA ASP A 94 -10.83 -1.24 16.86
C ASP A 94 -10.06 -2.00 15.77
N GLY A 95 -8.76 -2.25 15.98
CA GLY A 95 -7.87 -2.92 15.02
C GLY A 95 -7.33 -2.01 13.91
N SER A 96 -7.71 -0.73 13.89
CA SER A 96 -7.05 0.25 13.02
C SER A 96 -5.64 0.58 13.52
N ILE A 97 -4.80 1.09 12.64
CA ILE A 97 -3.41 1.43 12.91
C ILE A 97 -3.24 2.92 12.73
N ARG A 98 -2.69 3.58 13.75
CA ARG A 98 -2.13 4.93 13.62
C ARG A 98 -0.74 4.82 13.02
N ALA A 99 -0.64 4.96 11.70
CA ALA A 99 0.60 4.83 10.95
C ALA A 99 1.27 6.21 10.77
N PRO A 100 2.48 6.43 11.32
CA PRO A 100 3.21 7.68 11.13
C PRO A 100 3.44 7.99 9.65
N VAL A 101 3.31 9.25 9.26
CA VAL A 101 3.74 9.71 7.93
C VAL A 101 5.28 9.73 7.90
N MET A 102 5.85 9.31 6.78
CA MET A 102 7.30 9.26 6.58
C MET A 102 7.69 9.69 5.17
N SER A 103 8.98 9.94 4.93
CA SER A 103 9.48 10.20 3.57
C SER A 103 9.54 8.92 2.73
N PHE A 104 9.47 9.05 1.41
CA PHE A 104 9.67 7.92 0.49
C PHE A 104 11.04 7.28 0.62
N GLU A 105 12.08 8.07 0.90
CA GLU A 105 13.43 7.57 1.15
C GLU A 105 13.46 6.67 2.40
N ALA A 106 12.90 7.15 3.51
CA ALA A 106 12.84 6.36 4.75
C ALA A 106 11.97 5.11 4.57
N ALA A 107 10.88 5.21 3.81
CA ALA A 107 10.03 4.07 3.46
C ALA A 107 10.79 3.03 2.65
N SER A 108 11.53 3.46 1.63
CA SER A 108 12.32 2.57 0.77
C SER A 108 13.47 1.90 1.53
N ALA A 109 14.10 2.61 2.47
CA ALA A 109 15.13 2.05 3.33
C ALA A 109 14.57 1.07 4.37
N LYS A 110 13.37 1.33 4.91
CA LYS A 110 12.75 0.50 5.93
C LYS A 110 12.13 -0.78 5.35
N TYR A 111 11.44 -0.67 4.23
CA TYR A 111 10.64 -1.75 3.64
C TYR A 111 11.40 -2.46 2.52
N ASP A 112 12.53 -3.08 2.89
CA ASP A 112 13.30 -3.95 2.02
C ASP A 112 12.76 -5.40 2.02
N ALA A 113 13.40 -6.29 1.26
CA ALA A 113 12.98 -7.69 1.11
C ALA A 113 13.00 -8.53 2.41
N THR A 114 13.39 -7.96 3.55
CA THR A 114 13.45 -8.63 4.86
C THR A 114 12.24 -8.35 5.76
N VAL A 115 11.30 -7.47 5.34
CA VAL A 115 10.14 -6.99 6.13
C VAL A 115 8.79 -7.53 5.66
#